data_AF-X1AP33-F1
#
_entry.id   AF-X1AP33-F1
#
_cell.length_a   1.000
_cell.length_b   1.000
_cell.length_c   1.000
_cell.angle_alpha   90.00
_cell.angle_beta   90.00
_cell.angle_gamma   90.00
#
_symmetry.space_group_name_H-M   'P 1'
#
loop_
_entity.id
_entity.type
_entity.pdbx_description
1 polymer ?
#
loop_
_entity_poly.entity_id
_entity_poly.type
_entity_poly.pdbx_seq_one_letter_code
_entity_poly.pdbx_strand_id
1 'polypeptide(L)'
;MSNPQTPKRPIKLVKSTLPDSTLGTLENPIKLIAYRGDRAACWFYRLHTPLIYLAQSNPKTFQIVVASAITKDHLAEYYDIIILQRQYKMDVLAPILEQKKKGSKLIYEIDDDLFNIPDWNPAKRVLGKKSVQTGVKRFLNSIDALFVTTETLRDTYKNYCEHIYVLPNSIDYSVLYKYPKNSVLQ
;
A
#
# COMPACT_ATOMS: atom_id res chain seq x y z
N MET A 1 -13.12 -2.34 -51.09
CA MET A 1 -12.14 -2.90 -50.14
C MET A 1 -12.41 -2.28 -48.77
N SER A 2 -13.20 -2.97 -47.96
CA SER A 2 -13.74 -2.51 -46.68
C SER A 2 -13.12 -3.32 -45.55
N ASN A 3 -12.46 -2.64 -44.62
CA ASN A 3 -11.77 -3.23 -43.47
C ASN A 3 -12.81 -3.75 -42.44
N PRO A 4 -12.72 -5.00 -41.93
CA PRO A 4 -13.68 -5.50 -40.95
C PRO A 4 -13.38 -4.92 -39.55
N GLN A 5 -14.35 -4.17 -39.02
CA GLN A 5 -14.39 -3.72 -37.64
C GLN A 5 -14.48 -4.92 -36.69
N THR A 6 -13.52 -5.03 -35.78
CA THR A 6 -13.58 -5.96 -34.65
C THR A 6 -14.68 -5.53 -33.67
N PRO A 7 -15.56 -6.45 -33.21
CA PRO A 7 -16.60 -6.10 -32.25
C PRO A 7 -15.98 -5.94 -30.85
N LYS A 8 -16.00 -4.72 -30.32
CA LYS A 8 -15.76 -4.47 -28.90
C LYS A 8 -16.92 -5.10 -28.12
N ARG A 9 -16.69 -6.27 -27.49
CA ARG A 9 -17.61 -6.80 -26.48
C ARG A 9 -17.70 -5.78 -25.33
N PRO A 10 -18.89 -5.34 -24.92
CA PRO A 10 -19.01 -4.54 -23.71
C PRO A 10 -18.68 -5.46 -22.53
N ILE A 11 -17.61 -5.11 -21.80
CA ILE A 11 -17.34 -5.70 -20.49
C ILE A 11 -18.52 -5.28 -19.61
N LYS A 12 -19.43 -6.21 -19.33
CA LYS A 12 -20.43 -6.03 -18.28
C LYS A 12 -19.66 -5.88 -16.97
N LEU A 13 -19.61 -4.67 -16.42
CA LEU A 13 -19.29 -4.49 -15.00
C LEU A 13 -20.34 -5.29 -14.22
N VAL A 14 -19.94 -6.43 -13.71
CA VAL A 14 -20.68 -7.13 -12.68
C VAL A 14 -20.68 -6.18 -11.49
N LYS A 15 -21.84 -5.61 -11.15
CA LYS A 15 -22.03 -4.98 -9.85
C LYS A 15 -21.76 -6.05 -8.81
N SER A 16 -20.56 -6.06 -8.24
CA SER A 16 -20.28 -6.85 -7.05
C SER A 16 -21.19 -6.28 -5.97
N THR A 17 -22.24 -7.02 -5.64
CA THR A 17 -23.01 -6.83 -4.42
C THR A 17 -22.08 -7.19 -3.25
N LEU A 18 -21.20 -6.25 -2.91
CA LEU A 18 -20.59 -6.24 -1.60
C LEU A 18 -21.72 -5.88 -0.62
N PRO A 19 -21.87 -6.64 0.48
CA PRO A 19 -22.85 -6.30 1.50
C PRO A 19 -22.58 -4.88 2.01
N ASP A 20 -23.66 -4.15 2.31
CA ASP A 20 -23.65 -2.85 3.01
C ASP A 20 -22.86 -2.98 4.32
N SER A 21 -21.54 -2.82 4.26
CA SER A 21 -20.67 -2.82 5.42
C SER A 21 -20.38 -1.37 5.76
N THR A 22 -21.05 -0.89 6.79
CA THR A 22 -20.79 0.29 7.63
C THR A 22 -19.33 0.79 7.60
N LEU A 23 -18.95 1.53 6.55
CA LEU A 23 -17.63 2.13 6.43
C LEU A 23 -17.77 3.48 5.71
N GLY A 24 -17.71 4.55 6.51
CA GLY A 24 -17.69 5.94 6.07
C GLY A 24 -19.06 6.50 5.67
N THR A 25 -19.52 7.54 6.34
CA THR A 25 -20.63 8.39 5.87
C THR A 25 -20.12 9.79 5.52
N LEU A 26 -20.95 10.59 4.85
CA LEU A 26 -20.71 12.01 4.60
C LEU A 26 -20.28 12.79 5.86
N GLU A 27 -20.78 12.38 7.04
CA GLU A 27 -20.51 13.04 8.32
C GLU A 27 -19.29 12.45 9.04
N ASN A 28 -18.93 11.19 8.74
CA ASN A 28 -17.83 10.48 9.38
C ASN A 28 -17.04 9.67 8.33
N PRO A 29 -16.13 10.30 7.57
CA PRO A 29 -15.27 9.59 6.61
C PRO A 29 -14.25 8.71 7.34
N ILE A 30 -13.84 7.62 6.70
CA ILE A 30 -12.76 6.74 7.16
C ILE A 30 -11.45 7.52 7.08
N LYS A 31 -10.78 7.68 8.21
CA LYS A 31 -9.48 8.33 8.31
C LYS A 31 -8.37 7.31 8.11
N LEU A 32 -7.57 7.52 7.08
CA LEU A 32 -6.44 6.67 6.73
C LEU A 32 -5.15 7.47 6.76
N ILE A 33 -4.13 6.94 7.44
CA ILE A 33 -2.76 7.45 7.32
C ILE A 33 -1.82 6.36 6.80
N ALA A 34 -1.03 6.71 5.80
CA ALA A 34 -0.07 5.83 5.17
C ALA A 34 1.35 6.39 5.31
N TYR A 35 2.26 5.61 5.90
CA TYR A 35 3.65 6.00 6.09
C TYR A 35 4.54 5.35 5.04
N ARG A 36 5.15 6.16 4.16
CA ARG A 36 6.07 5.66 3.13
C ARG A 36 7.37 5.10 3.72
N GLY A 37 7.88 4.04 3.09
CA GLY A 37 9.10 3.34 3.49
C GLY A 37 10.37 3.81 2.80
N ASP A 38 10.22 4.51 1.68
CA ASP A 38 11.31 4.94 0.82
C ASP A 38 11.05 6.33 0.21
N ARG A 39 12.04 6.82 -0.55
CA ARG A 39 11.95 8.05 -1.36
C ARG A 39 12.14 7.76 -2.85
N ALA A 40 12.09 6.49 -3.25
CA ALA A 40 12.25 6.03 -4.62
C ALA A 40 10.88 6.03 -5.31
N ALA A 41 10.67 5.15 -6.28
CA ALA A 41 9.42 5.10 -7.04
C ALA A 41 8.32 4.29 -6.33
N CYS A 42 8.67 3.32 -5.48
CA CYS A 42 7.71 2.37 -4.89
C CYS A 42 6.64 3.07 -4.05
N TRP A 43 7.01 4.00 -3.15
CA TRP A 43 6.01 4.78 -2.41
C TRP A 43 5.06 5.54 -3.32
N PHE A 44 5.53 6.01 -4.49
CA PHE A 44 4.73 6.80 -5.40
C PHE A 44 3.64 5.95 -6.06
N TYR A 45 4.00 4.85 -6.71
CA TYR A 45 3.03 4.05 -7.46
C TYR A 45 2.28 3.00 -6.61
N ARG A 46 2.79 2.60 -5.43
CA ARG A 46 2.10 1.64 -4.55
C ARG A 46 1.28 2.28 -3.44
N LEU A 47 1.68 3.46 -2.97
CA LEU A 47 1.03 4.13 -1.84
C LEU A 47 0.34 5.41 -2.31
N HIS A 48 1.09 6.38 -2.82
CA HIS A 48 0.57 7.72 -3.10
C HIS A 48 -0.50 7.72 -4.20
N THR A 49 -0.18 7.25 -5.40
CA THR A 49 -1.10 7.33 -6.54
C THR A 49 -2.40 6.54 -6.31
N PRO A 50 -2.37 5.27 -5.85
CA PRO A 50 -3.61 4.54 -5.56
C PRO A 50 -4.45 5.18 -4.46
N LEU A 51 -3.82 5.69 -3.39
CA LEU A 51 -4.56 6.33 -2.29
C LEU A 51 -5.14 7.67 -2.68
N ILE A 52 -4.43 8.49 -3.46
CA ILE A 52 -4.98 9.74 -3.99
C ILE A 52 -6.15 9.46 -4.92
N TYR A 53 -6.03 8.46 -5.81
CA TYR A 53 -7.14 8.04 -6.66
C TYR A 53 -8.35 7.56 -5.84
N LEU A 54 -8.11 6.79 -4.78
CA LEU A 54 -9.15 6.33 -3.85
C LEU A 54 -9.89 7.50 -3.19
N ALA A 55 -9.14 8.47 -2.65
CA ALA A 55 -9.71 9.67 -2.02
C ALA A 55 -10.49 10.53 -3.02
N GLN A 56 -9.94 10.76 -4.21
CA GLN A 56 -10.59 11.57 -5.26
C GLN A 56 -11.85 10.92 -5.81
N SER A 57 -11.84 9.59 -5.96
CA SER A 57 -12.99 8.83 -6.46
C SER A 57 -14.08 8.67 -5.38
N ASN A 58 -13.73 8.84 -4.10
CA ASN A 58 -14.62 8.63 -2.96
C ASN A 58 -14.45 9.72 -1.89
N PRO A 59 -14.61 11.02 -2.23
CA PRO A 59 -14.24 12.15 -1.38
C PRO A 59 -15.08 12.28 -0.11
N LYS A 60 -16.21 11.57 -0.05
CA LYS A 60 -17.12 11.52 1.10
C LYS A 60 -16.88 10.31 2.01
N THR A 61 -16.05 9.36 1.57
CA THR A 61 -15.83 8.09 2.26
C THR A 61 -14.45 8.04 2.90
N PHE A 62 -13.43 8.64 2.27
CA PHE A 62 -12.05 8.58 2.77
C PHE A 62 -11.44 9.96 2.98
N GLN A 63 -10.82 10.12 4.13
CA GLN A 63 -9.87 11.19 4.41
C GLN A 63 -8.47 10.56 4.54
N ILE A 64 -7.57 10.87 3.60
CA ILE A 64 -6.30 10.16 3.48
C ILE A 64 -5.10 11.10 3.65
N VAL A 65 -4.16 10.69 4.50
CA VAL A 65 -2.86 11.33 4.69
C VAL A 65 -1.75 10.37 4.24
N VAL A 66 -0.85 10.85 3.39
CA VAL A 66 0.39 10.13 3.04
C VAL A 66 1.57 10.84 3.67
N ALA A 67 2.16 10.24 4.70
CA ALA A 67 3.19 10.84 5.53
C ALA A 67 4.58 10.22 5.26
N SER A 68 5.61 11.04 5.44
CA SER A 68 7.02 10.62 5.30
C SER A 68 7.71 10.25 6.61
N ALA A 69 7.07 10.57 7.73
CA ALA A 69 7.54 10.28 9.07
C ALA A 69 6.36 10.23 10.04
N ILE A 70 6.54 9.51 11.14
CA ILE A 70 5.62 9.54 12.28
C ILE A 70 5.92 10.80 13.09
N THR A 71 4.92 11.62 13.35
CA THR A 71 5.01 12.86 14.13
C THR A 71 4.12 12.77 15.36
N LYS A 72 4.33 13.66 16.34
CA LYS A 72 3.45 13.74 17.52
C LYS A 72 2.00 14.06 17.13
N ASP A 73 1.81 14.92 16.14
CA ASP A 73 0.48 15.31 15.67
C ASP A 73 -0.26 14.12 15.05
N HIS A 74 0.43 13.32 14.22
CA HIS A 74 -0.16 12.09 13.68
C HIS A 74 -0.53 11.08 14.77
N LEU A 75 0.18 11.07 15.91
CA LEU A 75 -0.11 10.16 17.02
C LEU A 75 -1.17 10.72 17.98
N ALA A 76 -1.38 12.03 17.98
CA ALA A 76 -2.44 12.69 18.74
C ALA A 76 -3.81 12.54 18.07
N GLU A 77 -3.85 12.43 16.74
CA GLU A 77 -5.05 12.15 15.97
C GLU A 77 -5.37 10.64 15.94
N TYR A 78 -6.68 10.31 15.88
CA TYR A 78 -7.17 8.96 15.66
C TYR A 78 -7.36 8.68 14.16
N TYR A 79 -6.90 7.51 13.71
CA TYR A 79 -7.08 7.02 12.35
C TYR A 79 -7.73 5.64 12.38
N ASP A 80 -8.71 5.39 11.51
CA ASP A 80 -9.34 4.08 11.38
C ASP A 80 -8.37 3.05 10.77
N ILE A 81 -7.52 3.50 9.85
CA ILE A 81 -6.58 2.65 9.12
C ILE A 81 -5.20 3.28 9.11
N ILE A 82 -4.18 2.47 9.41
CA ILE A 82 -2.76 2.83 9.34
C ILE A 82 -2.06 1.87 8.38
N ILE A 83 -1.40 2.41 7.36
CA ILE A 83 -0.57 1.63 6.43
C ILE A 83 0.90 1.92 6.69
N LEU A 84 1.73 0.87 6.88
CA LEU A 84 3.18 0.98 6.99
C LEU A 84 3.84 0.32 5.79
N GLN A 85 4.54 1.09 4.96
CA GLN A 85 5.27 0.56 3.82
C GLN A 85 6.70 0.20 4.21
N ARG A 86 7.11 -1.05 3.98
CA ARG A 86 8.53 -1.52 4.01
C ARG A 86 9.31 -1.19 5.31
N GLN A 87 8.61 -1.03 6.43
CA GLN A 87 9.19 -0.71 7.74
C GLN A 87 9.60 -1.96 8.51
N TYR A 88 10.75 -1.92 9.19
CA TYR A 88 11.22 -3.02 10.04
C TYR A 88 11.76 -2.58 11.40
N LYS A 89 11.77 -1.27 11.69
CA LYS A 89 12.34 -0.74 12.92
C LYS A 89 11.29 -0.63 14.03
N MET A 90 11.68 -0.99 15.25
CA MET A 90 10.76 -1.03 16.38
C MET A 90 10.33 0.36 16.88
N ASP A 91 11.15 1.39 16.66
CA ASP A 91 10.82 2.79 16.93
C ASP A 91 9.67 3.29 16.04
N VAL A 92 9.48 2.69 14.87
CA VAL A 92 8.31 2.91 14.00
C VAL A 92 7.11 2.09 14.48
N LEU A 93 7.30 0.80 14.79
CA LEU A 93 6.18 -0.09 15.15
C LEU A 93 5.52 0.28 16.48
N ALA A 94 6.32 0.53 17.52
CA ALA A 94 5.83 0.73 18.89
C ALA A 94 4.72 1.80 19.01
N PRO A 95 4.89 3.04 18.51
CA PRO A 95 3.82 4.04 18.61
C PRO A 95 2.56 3.68 17.80
N ILE A 96 2.70 2.90 16.73
CA ILE A 96 1.56 2.45 15.92
C ILE A 96 0.79 1.33 16.60
N LEU A 97 1.47 0.45 17.36
CA LEU A 97 0.77 -0.54 18.18
C LEU A 97 -0.11 0.11 19.25
N GLU A 98 0.28 1.27 19.79
CA GLU A 98 -0.58 2.03 20.69
C GLU A 98 -1.83 2.58 19.98
N GLN A 99 -1.74 2.98 18.71
CA GLN A 99 -2.91 3.36 17.92
C GLN A 99 -3.81 2.15 17.60
N LYS A 100 -3.21 0.99 17.31
CA LYS A 100 -3.94 -0.27 17.09
C LYS A 100 -4.74 -0.66 18.34
N LYS A 101 -4.15 -0.54 19.54
CA LYS A 101 -4.86 -0.79 20.82
C LYS A 101 -6.07 0.12 21.01
N LYS A 102 -6.09 1.32 20.41
CA LYS A 102 -7.24 2.24 20.42
C LYS A 102 -8.32 1.90 19.40
N GLY A 103 -8.09 0.91 18.52
CA GLY A 103 -9.07 0.46 17.53
C GLY A 103 -8.62 0.56 16.06
N SER A 104 -7.48 1.21 15.79
CA SER A 104 -6.98 1.36 14.41
C SER A 104 -6.68 0.00 13.78
N LYS A 105 -7.02 -0.18 12.50
CA LYS A 105 -6.56 -1.32 11.70
C LYS A 105 -5.17 -1.04 11.15
N LEU A 106 -4.25 -1.99 11.34
CA LEU A 106 -2.87 -1.90 10.91
C LEU A 106 -2.64 -2.78 9.68
N ILE A 107 -2.26 -2.14 8.58
CA ILE A 107 -1.90 -2.80 7.33
C ILE A 107 -0.39 -2.64 7.12
N TYR A 108 0.27 -3.74 6.77
CA TYR A 108 1.65 -3.70 6.30
C TYR A 108 1.68 -3.84 4.78
N GLU A 109 2.52 -3.05 4.11
CA GLU A 109 2.66 -3.05 2.66
C GLU A 109 4.10 -3.40 2.29
N ILE A 110 4.28 -4.44 1.48
CA ILE A 110 5.59 -4.89 1.03
C ILE A 110 5.57 -5.56 -0.34
N ASP A 111 6.57 -5.27 -1.16
CA ASP A 111 6.70 -5.80 -2.53
C ASP A 111 8.00 -6.56 -2.80
N ASP A 112 8.78 -6.88 -1.77
CA ASP A 112 9.99 -7.71 -1.83
C ASP A 112 9.90 -8.92 -0.90
N ASP A 113 10.63 -9.98 -1.24
CA ASP A 113 10.91 -11.08 -0.32
C ASP A 113 12.08 -10.70 0.60
N LEU A 114 11.76 -10.32 1.84
CA LEU A 114 12.78 -9.95 2.83
C LEU A 114 13.46 -11.15 3.49
N PHE A 115 12.95 -12.37 3.33
CA PHE A 115 13.47 -13.57 3.98
C PHE A 115 14.49 -14.31 3.11
N ASN A 116 14.27 -14.32 1.80
CA ASN A 116 15.05 -15.11 0.84
C ASN A 116 15.91 -14.26 -0.09
N ILE A 117 16.62 -13.28 0.47
CA ILE A 117 17.47 -12.37 -0.31
C ILE A 117 18.74 -13.11 -0.80
N PRO A 118 19.02 -13.15 -2.11
CA PRO A 118 20.21 -13.79 -2.67
C PRO A 118 21.52 -13.16 -2.17
N ASP A 119 22.60 -13.96 -2.07
CA ASP A 119 23.90 -13.49 -1.55
C ASP A 119 24.53 -12.37 -2.37
N TRP A 120 24.29 -12.35 -3.68
CA TRP A 120 24.79 -11.31 -4.58
C TRP A 120 24.04 -9.98 -4.42
N ASN A 121 22.87 -9.96 -3.77
CA ASN A 121 22.09 -8.73 -3.61
C ASN A 121 22.68 -7.85 -2.49
N PRO A 122 23.11 -6.61 -2.79
CA PRO A 122 23.69 -5.70 -1.79
C PRO A 122 22.79 -5.45 -0.57
N ALA A 123 21.47 -5.54 -0.73
CA ALA A 123 20.51 -5.36 0.34
C ALA A 123 20.63 -6.43 1.43
N LYS A 124 21.15 -7.63 1.11
CA LYS A 124 21.33 -8.73 2.07
C LYS A 124 22.17 -8.33 3.27
N ARG A 125 23.20 -7.49 3.05
CA ARG A 125 24.08 -7.00 4.13
C ARG A 125 23.32 -6.29 5.25
N VAL A 126 22.23 -5.61 4.91
CA VAL A 126 21.40 -4.88 5.88
C VAL A 126 20.20 -5.72 6.27
N LEU A 127 19.41 -6.17 5.29
CA LEU A 127 18.15 -6.85 5.52
C LEU A 127 18.33 -8.24 6.10
N GLY A 128 19.40 -8.96 5.76
CA GLY A 128 19.72 -10.28 6.30
C GLY A 128 20.18 -10.27 7.76
N LYS A 129 20.41 -9.10 8.38
CA LYS A 129 20.78 -9.02 9.81
C LYS A 129 19.66 -9.58 10.68
N LYS A 130 20.02 -10.42 11.66
CA LYS A 130 19.07 -11.04 12.60
C LYS A 130 18.13 -10.03 13.28
N SER A 131 18.64 -8.85 13.63
CA SER A 131 17.85 -7.77 14.23
C SER A 131 16.78 -7.23 13.27
N VAL A 132 17.12 -7.03 11.99
CA VAL A 132 16.17 -6.58 10.96
C VAL A 132 15.13 -7.66 10.69
N GLN A 133 15.56 -8.91 10.53
CA GLN A 133 14.67 -10.06 10.35
C GLN A 133 13.68 -10.23 11.52
N THR A 134 14.15 -10.02 12.75
CA THR A 134 13.30 -10.02 13.94
C THR A 134 12.28 -8.88 13.90
N GLY A 135 12.72 -7.68 13.46
CA GLY A 135 11.84 -6.54 13.24
C GLY A 135 10.72 -6.85 12.24
N VAL A 136 11.07 -7.32 11.05
CA VAL A 136 10.11 -7.71 9.99
C VAL A 136 9.07 -8.70 10.53
N LYS A 137 9.52 -9.76 11.23
CA LYS A 137 8.59 -10.74 11.83
C LYS A 137 7.66 -10.10 12.87
N ARG A 138 8.14 -9.16 13.67
CA ARG A 138 7.30 -8.44 14.64
C ARG A 138 6.22 -7.60 13.96
N PHE A 139 6.55 -6.92 12.84
CA PHE A 139 5.55 -6.22 12.04
C PHE A 139 4.48 -7.19 11.53
N LEU A 140 4.91 -8.26 10.86
CA LEU A 140 3.99 -9.24 10.27
C LEU A 140 3.08 -9.93 11.29
N ASN A 141 3.55 -10.17 12.52
CA ASN A 141 2.73 -10.76 13.57
C ASN A 141 1.78 -9.76 14.26
N SER A 142 1.87 -8.46 13.95
CA SER A 142 1.09 -7.41 14.63
C SER A 142 0.00 -6.78 13.76
N ILE A 143 -0.02 -7.11 12.46
CA ILE A 143 -0.90 -6.49 11.47
C ILE A 143 -2.25 -7.20 11.38
N ASP A 144 -3.27 -6.46 10.95
CA ASP A 144 -4.59 -7.01 10.64
C ASP A 144 -4.66 -7.53 9.20
N ALA A 145 -3.86 -6.94 8.29
CA ALA A 145 -3.75 -7.35 6.91
C ALA A 145 -2.38 -7.03 6.31
N LEU A 146 -2.00 -7.77 5.27
CA LEU A 146 -0.78 -7.59 4.50
C LEU A 146 -1.10 -7.32 3.03
N PHE A 147 -0.49 -6.30 2.45
CA PHE A 147 -0.53 -6.02 1.02
C PHE A 147 0.80 -6.44 0.36
N VAL A 148 0.70 -7.24 -0.70
CA VAL A 148 1.84 -7.72 -1.50
C VAL A 148 1.66 -7.46 -3.00
N THR A 149 2.70 -7.59 -3.81
CA THR A 149 2.61 -7.42 -5.28
C THR A 149 2.20 -8.66 -6.05
N THR A 150 2.52 -9.85 -5.54
CA THR A 150 2.42 -11.10 -6.29
C THR A 150 1.92 -12.23 -5.43
N GLU A 151 1.40 -13.27 -6.09
CA GLU A 151 1.01 -14.51 -5.44
C GLU A 151 2.19 -15.24 -4.79
N THR A 152 3.38 -15.15 -5.39
CA THR A 152 4.61 -15.70 -4.80
C THR A 152 4.92 -15.04 -3.45
N LEU A 153 4.77 -13.72 -3.34
CA LEU A 153 4.95 -13.05 -2.05
C LEU A 153 3.84 -13.41 -1.06
N ARG A 154 2.59 -13.57 -1.51
CA ARG A 154 1.52 -14.09 -0.65
C ARG A 154 1.93 -15.43 -0.04
N ASP A 155 2.46 -16.33 -0.85
CA ASP A 155 2.91 -17.65 -0.41
C ASP A 155 4.12 -17.57 0.53
N THR A 156 5.05 -16.63 0.32
CA THR A 156 6.17 -16.35 1.25
C THR A 156 5.66 -15.92 2.63
N TYR A 157 4.60 -15.12 2.68
CA TYR A 157 4.13 -14.47 3.91
C TYR A 157 2.90 -15.14 4.57
N LYS A 158 2.26 -16.14 3.95
CA LYS A 158 1.01 -16.78 4.44
C LYS A 158 1.06 -17.34 5.86
N ASN A 159 2.25 -17.67 6.36
CA ASN A 159 2.42 -18.18 7.72
C ASN A 159 2.47 -17.08 8.80
N TYR A 160 2.48 -15.80 8.39
CA TYR A 160 2.56 -14.67 9.33
C TYR A 160 1.28 -13.85 9.41
N CYS A 161 0.44 -13.88 8.38
CA CYS A 161 -0.80 -13.11 8.33
C CYS A 161 -1.88 -13.90 7.60
N GLU A 162 -3.07 -13.98 8.19
CA GLU A 162 -4.23 -14.64 7.59
C GLU A 162 -4.80 -13.83 6.42
N HIS A 163 -4.91 -12.51 6.58
CA HIS A 163 -5.48 -11.62 5.57
C HIS A 163 -4.40 -11.01 4.68
N ILE A 164 -4.08 -11.68 3.58
CA ILE A 164 -3.11 -11.19 2.60
C ILE A 164 -3.80 -10.85 1.28
N TYR A 165 -3.60 -9.63 0.80
CA TYR A 165 -4.15 -9.13 -0.45
C TYR A 165 -3.05 -8.85 -1.46
N VAL A 166 -3.21 -9.41 -2.66
CA VAL A 166 -2.30 -9.18 -3.79
C VAL A 166 -2.76 -7.93 -4.53
N LEU A 167 -1.96 -6.86 -4.43
CA LEU A 167 -2.11 -5.59 -5.11
C LEU A 167 -0.93 -5.41 -6.07
N PRO A 168 -1.07 -5.85 -7.34
CA PRO A 168 -0.02 -5.71 -8.34
C PRO A 168 0.40 -4.26 -8.53
N ASN A 169 1.66 -4.04 -8.90
CA ASN A 169 2.13 -2.70 -9.26
C ASN A 169 1.28 -2.14 -10.40
N SER A 170 0.71 -0.97 -10.18
CA SER A 170 -0.06 -0.24 -11.17
C SER A 170 0.50 1.17 -11.28
N ILE A 171 0.70 1.61 -12.51
CA ILE A 171 1.30 2.90 -12.81
C ILE A 171 0.24 3.75 -13.50
N ASP A 172 0.01 4.94 -12.96
CA ASP A 172 -0.79 5.95 -13.65
C ASP A 172 0.05 6.63 -14.73
N TYR A 173 -0.17 6.22 -15.97
CA TYR A 173 0.48 6.80 -17.15
C TYR A 173 0.18 8.29 -17.33
N SER A 174 -0.95 8.80 -16.81
CA SER A 174 -1.28 10.23 -16.89
C SER A 174 -0.32 11.10 -16.08
N VAL A 175 0.33 10.54 -15.06
CA VAL A 175 1.36 11.22 -14.29
C VAL A 175 2.72 11.13 -15.00
N LEU A 176 3.08 9.96 -15.53
CA LEU A 176 4.38 9.74 -16.17
C LEU A 176 4.56 10.55 -17.47
N TYR A 177 3.50 10.75 -18.24
CA TYR A 177 3.57 11.40 -19.55
C TYR A 177 3.22 12.90 -19.53
N LYS A 178 3.33 13.59 -18.38
CA LYS A 178 3.17 15.05 -18.31
C LYS A 178 4.29 15.86 -19.00
N TYR A 179 5.29 15.20 -19.59
CA TYR A 179 6.29 15.88 -20.42
C TYR A 179 5.67 16.36 -21.74
N PRO A 180 5.89 17.63 -22.16
CA PRO A 180 5.35 18.13 -23.41
C PRO A 180 5.89 17.29 -24.58
N LYS A 181 4.99 16.89 -25.48
CA LYS A 181 5.29 16.18 -26.74
C LYS A 181 6.13 17.00 -27.76
N ASN A 182 6.87 18.01 -27.31
CA ASN A 182 7.55 18.98 -28.19
C ASN A 182 9.06 19.06 -27.95
N SER A 183 9.74 17.92 -27.92
CA SER A 183 11.17 17.88 -28.23
C SER A 183 11.44 16.70 -29.16
N VAL A 184 10.80 16.76 -30.32
CA VAL A 184 11.34 16.08 -31.51
C VAL A 184 12.65 16.78 -31.82
N LEU A 185 13.72 16.00 -31.79
CA LEU A 185 15.06 16.31 -32.25
C LEU A 185 15.03 17.23 -33.49
N GLN A 186 15.64 18.40 -33.38
CA GLN A 186 16.21 19.12 -34.52
C GLN A 186 17.68 18.72 -34.65
#